data_AF-A0A0F9ETM0-F1
#
_entry.id   AF-A0A0F9ETM0-F1
#
_cell.length_a   1.000
_cell.length_b   1.000
_cell.length_c   1.000
_cell.angle_alpha   90.00
_cell.angle_beta   90.00
_cell.angle_gamma   90.00
#
_symmetry.space_group_name_H-M   'P 1'
#
loop_
_entity.id
_entity.type
_entity.pdbx_description
1 polymer ?
#
loop_
_entity_poly.entity_id
_entity_poly.type
_entity_poly.pdbx_seq_one_letter_code
_entity_poly.pdbx_strand_id
1 'polypeptide(L)'
;MNTMGLFGGSNTNKLKLPEPKSHHFFLEKGLDLVTPPYQTKPGWMREGSENLYVDINGGFTTTKGYEAFDGQSSPSEQNYTILDVTITGSFAADDAITGADSSATATILEVDTATRTPQSYLVLGKVTGVFNASEDLKVSAVVQGNTDALQAEGSGSTGKLHAQYKNLVADLYRADIAAPTGSGSLLGGEMLDDVKYVFRNNAGDTAADLWKSTSSGWSQVALGIELGFISGGTTEIVEGTVLDGLVGGAPGQATLTRVMLESGSWAAGTATGKFIFASQTGTFEAGGVTVAAAGDLATIAGDSSAITLVAGGRYKIELYNFGDGMRMYGVDGKSRGFEFDGTVFGPIKTGMASDIPTDVVIFKKHLFFSFAASDQHSGIGTPYA
;
A
#
# COMPACT_ATOMS: atom_id res chain seq x y z
N MET A 1 86.58 -20.55 33.11
CA MET A 1 86.21 -19.38 32.29
C MET A 1 85.89 -19.85 30.89
N ASN A 2 84.61 -19.83 30.52
CA ASN A 2 84.09 -19.47 29.19
C ASN A 2 82.60 -19.83 29.16
N THR A 3 81.78 -18.84 29.47
CA THR A 3 80.33 -18.84 29.27
C THR A 3 80.04 -18.65 27.78
N MET A 4 79.67 -19.73 27.07
CA MET A 4 79.07 -19.63 25.74
C MET A 4 77.56 -19.48 25.90
N GLY A 5 77.05 -18.31 25.50
CA GLY A 5 75.62 -18.08 25.31
C GLY A 5 75.11 -18.86 24.11
N LEU A 6 73.93 -19.46 24.25
CA LEU A 6 73.21 -20.07 23.13
C LEU A 6 71.70 -19.98 23.33
N PHE A 7 71.06 -19.48 22.27
CA PHE A 7 69.64 -19.51 21.92
C PHE A 7 68.71 -18.41 22.47
N GLY A 8 68.88 -17.22 21.91
CA GLY A 8 67.73 -16.41 21.49
C GLY A 8 67.24 -16.88 20.12
N GLY A 9 65.92 -17.03 19.96
CA GLY A 9 65.29 -17.28 18.66
C GLY A 9 63.95 -18.00 18.75
N SER A 10 62.90 -17.34 19.25
CA SER A 10 61.54 -17.84 19.05
C SER A 10 61.17 -17.64 17.57
N ASN A 11 61.21 -18.71 16.78
CA ASN A 11 60.60 -18.72 15.45
C ASN A 11 59.07 -18.77 15.59
N THR A 12 58.47 -17.62 15.90
CA THR A 12 57.03 -17.40 15.73
C THR A 12 56.77 -17.13 14.24
N ASN A 13 56.78 -18.17 13.41
CA ASN A 13 56.08 -18.12 12.13
C ASN A 13 54.58 -18.11 12.41
N LYS A 14 54.06 -16.94 12.83
CA LYS A 14 52.63 -16.67 12.84
C LYS A 14 52.18 -16.75 11.38
N LEU A 15 51.32 -17.71 11.06
CA LEU A 15 50.68 -17.81 9.76
C LEU A 15 50.00 -16.46 9.48
N LYS A 16 50.52 -15.66 8.54
CA LYS A 16 49.93 -14.38 8.19
C LYS A 16 48.65 -14.69 7.43
N LEU A 17 47.50 -14.51 8.07
CA LEU A 17 46.21 -14.61 7.40
C LEU A 17 46.23 -13.63 6.21
N PRO A 18 45.65 -13.99 5.04
CA PRO A 18 45.57 -13.08 3.91
C PRO A 18 44.95 -11.77 4.36
N GLU A 19 45.64 -10.66 4.11
CA GLU A 19 45.08 -9.33 4.38
C GLU A 19 43.80 -9.17 3.53
N PRO A 20 42.66 -8.78 4.13
CA PRO A 20 41.47 -8.46 3.37
C PRO A 20 41.79 -7.35 2.37
N LYS A 21 41.86 -7.67 1.08
CA LYS A 21 42.00 -6.68 0.02
C LYS A 21 40.62 -6.18 -0.36
N SER A 22 40.21 -5.06 0.21
CA SER A 22 39.04 -4.33 -0.24
C SER A 22 39.38 -3.57 -1.53
N HIS A 23 38.88 -4.06 -2.67
CA HIS A 23 38.87 -3.30 -3.91
C HIS A 23 37.72 -2.30 -3.84
N HIS A 24 38.04 -1.01 -3.88
CA HIS A 24 37.05 0.06 -3.95
C HIS A 24 37.05 0.66 -5.36
N PHE A 25 35.87 0.87 -5.93
CA PHE A 25 35.68 1.54 -7.22
C PHE A 25 34.82 2.77 -6.97
N PHE A 26 35.36 3.97 -7.19
CA PHE A 26 34.59 5.20 -7.11
C PHE A 26 33.71 5.33 -8.35
N LEU A 27 32.42 5.58 -8.18
CA LEU A 27 31.52 6.00 -9.26
C LEU A 27 31.33 7.51 -9.16
N GLU A 28 31.80 8.26 -10.16
CA GLU A 28 31.87 9.74 -10.10
C GLU A 28 30.97 10.43 -11.14
N LYS A 29 30.39 9.66 -12.07
CA LYS A 29 29.67 10.15 -13.25
C LYS A 29 28.42 9.31 -13.54
N GLY A 30 27.53 9.86 -14.35
CA GLY A 30 26.32 9.18 -14.82
C GLY A 30 26.60 8.02 -15.80
N LEU A 31 25.51 7.37 -16.22
CA LEU A 31 25.55 6.23 -17.15
C LEU A 31 26.06 6.64 -18.53
N ASP A 32 27.17 6.05 -18.97
CA ASP A 32 27.75 6.25 -20.30
C ASP A 32 27.71 4.97 -21.14
N LEU A 33 26.84 4.99 -22.14
CA LEU A 33 26.60 3.88 -23.05
C LEU A 33 27.33 4.03 -24.39
N VAL A 34 28.02 5.16 -24.63
CA VAL A 34 28.50 5.52 -25.97
C VAL A 34 30.02 5.59 -26.09
N THR A 35 30.76 5.87 -25.00
CA THR A 35 32.23 5.85 -25.08
C THR A 35 32.76 4.43 -25.25
N PRO A 36 33.78 4.16 -26.08
CA PRO A 36 34.39 2.82 -26.16
C PRO A 36 35.13 2.38 -24.88
N PRO A 37 35.24 1.07 -24.56
CA PRO A 37 35.80 0.58 -23.29
C PRO A 37 37.23 1.03 -22.98
N TYR A 38 38.06 1.24 -24.00
CA TYR A 38 39.46 1.67 -23.87
C TYR A 38 39.64 3.19 -23.70
N GLN A 39 38.56 3.98 -23.87
CA GLN A 39 38.55 5.43 -23.66
C GLN A 39 37.87 5.83 -22.35
N THR A 40 37.17 4.90 -21.70
CA THR A 40 36.54 5.16 -20.42
C THR A 40 37.57 5.34 -19.31
N LYS A 41 37.44 6.45 -18.58
CA LYS A 41 38.17 6.66 -17.34
C LYS A 41 37.54 5.79 -16.23
N PRO A 42 38.32 5.34 -15.24
CA PRO A 42 37.77 4.71 -14.03
C PRO A 42 36.65 5.56 -13.41
N GLY A 43 35.58 4.91 -12.98
CA GLY A 43 34.44 5.54 -12.29
C GLY A 43 33.29 6.06 -13.15
N TRP A 44 33.29 5.70 -14.44
CA TRP A 44 32.15 5.90 -15.33
C TRP A 44 31.22 4.68 -15.28
N MET A 45 29.92 4.94 -15.08
CA MET A 45 28.91 3.90 -14.94
C MET A 45 28.57 3.30 -16.30
N ARG A 46 28.52 1.97 -16.40
CA ARG A 46 28.33 1.17 -17.64
C ARG A 46 27.10 0.27 -17.53
N GLU A 47 26.68 -0.34 -18.64
CA GLU A 47 25.51 -1.23 -18.76
C GLU A 47 25.41 -2.31 -17.66
N GLY A 48 26.54 -2.81 -17.12
CA GLY A 48 26.56 -3.74 -15.97
C GLY A 48 26.33 -3.10 -14.58
N SER A 49 25.90 -1.84 -14.50
CA SER A 49 25.57 -1.16 -13.24
C SER A 49 24.08 -1.32 -12.91
N GLU A 50 23.57 -2.53 -13.13
CA GLU A 50 22.21 -2.92 -12.85
C GLU A 50 21.96 -2.88 -11.33
N ASN A 51 20.76 -2.40 -10.93
CA ASN A 51 20.33 -2.23 -9.53
C ASN A 51 20.97 -1.07 -8.75
N LEU A 52 21.54 -0.05 -9.41
CA LEU A 52 21.97 1.21 -8.79
C LEU A 52 21.08 2.37 -9.27
N TYR A 53 20.60 3.21 -8.35
CA TYR A 53 19.90 4.46 -8.65
C TYR A 53 20.54 5.64 -7.91
N VAL A 54 20.29 6.85 -8.42
CA VAL A 54 20.78 8.08 -7.81
C VAL A 54 20.03 8.30 -6.50
N ASP A 55 20.77 8.38 -5.39
CA ASP A 55 20.16 8.70 -4.09
C ASP A 55 19.73 10.18 -4.08
N ILE A 56 18.60 10.47 -3.43
CA ILE A 56 18.07 11.82 -3.26
C ILE A 56 19.05 12.72 -2.48
N ASN A 57 19.92 12.12 -1.65
CA ASN A 57 20.97 12.80 -0.90
C ASN A 57 22.32 12.87 -1.65
N GLY A 58 22.34 12.45 -2.92
CA GLY A 58 23.54 12.37 -3.75
C GLY A 58 24.27 11.02 -3.63
N GLY A 59 24.96 10.64 -4.71
CA GLY A 59 25.62 9.34 -4.82
C GLY A 59 24.72 8.27 -5.44
N PHE A 60 25.15 7.01 -5.33
CA PHE A 60 24.42 5.86 -5.87
C PHE A 60 24.06 4.91 -4.73
N THR A 61 22.82 4.44 -4.72
CA THR A 61 22.32 3.43 -3.79
C THR A 61 21.77 2.26 -4.58
N THR A 62 21.70 1.07 -3.96
CA THR A 62 21.10 -0.10 -4.59
C THR A 62 19.64 -0.26 -4.23
N THR A 63 18.89 -0.95 -5.08
CA THR A 63 17.58 -1.46 -4.69
C THR A 63 17.80 -2.46 -3.56
N LYS A 64 17.33 -2.13 -2.34
CA LYS A 64 17.57 -2.92 -1.11
C LYS A 64 16.80 -4.26 -1.07
N GLY A 65 16.37 -4.75 -2.23
CA GLY A 65 15.41 -5.84 -2.38
C GLY A 65 13.97 -5.33 -2.54
N TYR A 66 13.07 -6.25 -2.85
CA TYR A 66 11.63 -6.03 -2.86
C TYR A 66 11.00 -6.93 -1.80
N GLU A 67 10.01 -6.40 -1.09
CA GLU A 67 9.21 -7.17 -0.15
C GLU A 67 7.74 -7.06 -0.55
N ALA A 68 6.97 -8.14 -0.31
CA ALA A 68 5.54 -8.10 -0.52
C ALA A 68 4.89 -7.05 0.40
N PHE A 69 3.80 -6.43 -0.05
CA PHE A 69 3.15 -5.35 0.68
C PHE A 69 1.63 -5.41 0.53
N ASP A 70 0.93 -5.22 1.64
CA ASP A 70 -0.52 -5.07 1.70
C ASP A 70 -1.01 -3.99 2.69
N GLY A 71 -0.07 -3.25 3.30
CA GLY A 71 -0.34 -2.26 4.34
C GLY A 71 0.06 -2.69 5.75
N GLN A 72 0.35 -3.99 5.96
CA GLN A 72 0.95 -4.47 7.19
C GLN A 72 2.41 -4.02 7.32
N SER A 73 2.95 -4.09 8.54
CA SER A 73 4.34 -3.75 8.83
C SER A 73 5.33 -4.64 8.08
N SER A 74 6.46 -4.08 7.65
CA SER A 74 7.45 -4.78 6.83
C SER A 74 7.96 -6.05 7.54
N PRO A 75 7.93 -7.24 6.90
CA PRO A 75 8.46 -8.47 7.50
C PRO A 75 9.95 -8.36 7.88
N SER A 76 10.75 -7.62 7.12
CA SER A 76 12.17 -7.37 7.42
C SER A 76 12.42 -6.54 8.69
N GLU A 77 11.45 -5.72 9.12
CA GLU A 77 11.52 -4.92 10.35
C GLU A 77 11.15 -5.72 11.61
N GLN A 78 10.51 -6.89 11.45
CA GLN A 78 10.04 -7.70 12.57
C GLN A 78 11.17 -8.34 13.35
N ASN A 79 11.03 -8.42 14.67
CA ASN A 79 12.01 -9.05 15.54
C ASN A 79 11.50 -10.37 16.10
N TYR A 80 12.45 -11.24 16.45
CA TYR A 80 12.19 -12.50 17.12
C TYR A 80 12.43 -12.36 18.62
N THR A 81 11.79 -13.22 19.39
CA THR A 81 11.98 -13.33 20.83
C THR A 81 12.46 -14.73 21.19
N ILE A 82 13.39 -14.86 22.12
CA ILE A 82 13.80 -16.14 22.68
C ILE A 82 13.17 -16.31 24.06
N LEU A 83 12.66 -17.50 24.32
CA LEU A 83 12.14 -17.91 25.62
C LEU A 83 12.85 -19.19 26.06
N ASP A 84 13.60 -19.11 27.15
CA ASP A 84 14.23 -20.29 27.75
C ASP A 84 13.15 -21.12 28.46
N VAL A 85 13.09 -22.41 28.16
CA VAL A 85 12.02 -23.31 28.60
C VAL A 85 12.55 -24.67 29.03
N THR A 86 11.81 -25.30 29.93
CA THR A 86 11.92 -26.71 30.25
C THR A 86 10.78 -27.45 29.54
N ILE A 87 11.14 -28.35 28.62
CA ILE A 87 10.18 -29.07 27.78
C ILE A 87 9.79 -30.37 28.48
N THR A 88 8.50 -30.52 28.79
CA THR A 88 7.95 -31.75 29.40
C THR A 88 7.11 -32.58 28.41
N GLY A 89 6.63 -31.94 27.35
CA GLY A 89 5.83 -32.52 26.28
C GLY A 89 6.45 -32.29 24.91
N SER A 90 5.64 -31.86 23.96
CA SER A 90 6.05 -31.61 22.58
C SER A 90 5.76 -30.17 22.16
N PHE A 91 6.78 -29.52 21.60
CA PHE A 91 6.65 -28.27 20.86
C PHE A 91 7.12 -28.51 19.42
N ALA A 92 6.45 -27.91 18.45
CA ALA A 92 6.84 -27.89 17.05
C ALA A 92 6.86 -26.46 16.50
N ALA A 93 7.56 -26.26 15.37
CA ALA A 93 7.41 -25.02 14.60
C ALA A 93 5.95 -24.85 14.16
N ASP A 94 5.52 -23.59 14.05
CA ASP A 94 4.15 -23.14 13.76
C ASP A 94 3.11 -23.40 14.87
N ASP A 95 3.47 -24.05 15.98
CA ASP A 95 2.58 -24.15 17.13
C ASP A 95 2.28 -22.77 17.72
N ALA A 96 1.00 -22.52 18.01
CA ALA A 96 0.58 -21.38 18.82
C ALA A 96 0.68 -21.74 20.30
N ILE A 97 1.50 -20.99 21.04
CA ILE A 97 1.63 -21.13 22.49
C ILE A 97 0.86 -20.06 23.24
N THR A 98 0.40 -20.40 24.43
CA THR A 98 -0.25 -19.47 25.36
C THR A 98 0.29 -19.68 26.77
N GLY A 99 0.66 -18.60 27.45
CA GLY A 99 1.07 -18.61 28.86
C GLY A 99 -0.14 -18.86 29.76
N ALA A 100 -0.03 -19.82 30.68
CA ALA A 100 -1.14 -20.22 31.53
C ALA A 100 -1.59 -19.10 32.48
N ASP A 101 -0.65 -18.27 32.93
CA ASP A 101 -0.90 -17.20 33.89
C ASP A 101 -0.90 -15.83 33.21
N SER A 102 0.08 -15.57 32.34
CA SER A 102 0.22 -14.28 31.65
C SER A 102 -0.82 -14.05 30.56
N SER A 103 -1.43 -15.13 30.04
CA SER A 103 -2.22 -15.10 28.81
C SER A 103 -1.46 -14.56 27.58
N ALA A 104 -0.13 -14.46 27.67
CA ALA A 104 0.71 -14.05 26.54
C ALA A 104 0.65 -15.14 25.44
N THR A 105 0.67 -14.72 24.18
CA THR A 105 0.59 -15.63 23.03
C THR A 105 1.76 -15.43 22.08
N ALA A 106 2.21 -16.49 21.43
CA ALA A 106 3.22 -16.42 20.38
C ALA A 106 3.14 -17.61 19.42
N THR A 107 3.80 -17.50 18.27
CA THR A 107 4.01 -18.61 17.33
C THR A 107 5.45 -19.08 17.43
N ILE A 108 5.66 -20.40 17.56
CA ILE A 108 7.01 -21.00 17.59
C ILE A 108 7.58 -20.99 16.17
N LEU A 109 8.74 -20.38 16.00
CA LEU A 109 9.54 -20.40 14.77
C LEU A 109 10.51 -21.58 14.75
N GLU A 110 11.13 -21.88 15.90
CA GLU A 110 12.11 -22.95 16.06
C GLU A 110 12.15 -23.43 17.51
N VAL A 111 12.40 -24.73 17.71
CA VAL A 111 12.65 -25.35 19.01
C VAL A 111 14.12 -25.78 19.05
N ASP A 112 14.92 -25.14 19.90
CA ASP A 112 16.34 -25.46 20.04
C ASP A 112 16.62 -26.14 21.38
N THR A 113 17.09 -27.39 21.30
CA THR A 113 17.46 -28.20 22.46
C THR A 113 18.96 -28.51 22.53
N ALA A 114 19.77 -27.96 21.62
CA ALA A 114 21.17 -28.38 21.43
C ALA A 114 22.18 -27.25 21.63
N THR A 115 21.84 -26.02 21.22
CA THR A 115 22.78 -24.90 21.18
C THR A 115 23.17 -24.39 22.57
N ARG A 116 22.27 -24.48 23.55
CA ARG A 116 22.47 -23.99 24.93
C ARG A 116 22.42 -25.09 25.99
N THR A 117 22.94 -26.28 25.70
CA THR A 117 22.89 -27.43 26.63
C THR A 117 23.39 -27.07 28.05
N PRO A 118 22.62 -27.38 29.13
CA PRO A 118 21.39 -28.18 29.17
C PRO A 118 20.08 -27.42 28.92
N GLN A 119 20.13 -26.10 28.74
CA GLN A 119 18.95 -25.26 28.52
C GLN A 119 18.39 -25.43 27.11
N SER A 120 17.07 -25.67 27.03
CA SER A 120 16.31 -25.58 25.78
C SER A 120 15.65 -24.20 25.67
N TYR A 121 15.42 -23.73 24.46
CA TYR A 121 14.74 -22.47 24.22
C TYR A 121 13.88 -22.51 22.96
N LEU A 122 12.84 -21.69 22.97
CA LEU A 122 11.95 -21.46 21.83
C LEU A 122 12.33 -20.13 21.17
N VAL A 123 12.36 -20.12 19.84
CA VAL A 123 12.39 -18.90 19.05
C VAL A 123 10.96 -18.57 18.66
N LEU A 124 10.51 -17.37 18.97
CA LEU A 124 9.13 -16.94 18.89
C LEU A 124 8.96 -15.76 17.92
N GLY A 125 7.85 -15.76 17.19
CA GLY A 125 7.33 -14.64 16.42
C GLY A 125 5.92 -14.28 16.87
N LYS A 126 5.40 -13.12 16.42
CA LYS A 126 4.04 -12.62 16.73
C LYS A 126 3.70 -12.64 18.23
N VAL A 127 4.68 -12.29 19.06
CA VAL A 127 4.50 -12.27 20.52
C VAL A 127 3.54 -11.15 20.91
N THR A 128 2.47 -11.50 21.63
CA THR A 128 1.52 -10.54 22.22
C THR A 128 1.51 -10.74 23.74
N GLY A 129 1.77 -9.67 24.48
CA GLY A 129 1.96 -9.74 25.92
C GLY A 129 3.39 -10.09 26.33
N VAL A 130 3.58 -10.41 27.61
CA VAL A 130 4.86 -10.77 28.19
C VAL A 130 4.71 -12.07 28.96
N PHE A 131 5.47 -13.10 28.59
CA PHE A 131 5.52 -14.34 29.34
C PHE A 131 6.19 -14.10 30.71
N ASN A 132 5.59 -14.65 31.76
CA ASN A 132 6.16 -14.65 33.09
C ASN A 132 7.32 -15.65 33.16
N ALA A 133 8.26 -15.42 34.09
CA ALA A 133 9.21 -16.46 34.45
C ALA A 133 8.49 -17.52 35.30
N SER A 134 8.78 -18.80 35.06
CA SER A 134 8.18 -19.92 35.78
C SER A 134 6.65 -20.03 35.63
N GLU A 135 6.14 -19.98 34.41
CA GLU A 135 4.74 -20.30 34.08
C GLU A 135 4.63 -21.50 33.13
N ASP A 136 3.48 -22.18 33.16
CA ASP A 136 3.16 -23.25 32.22
C ASP A 136 2.86 -22.68 30.82
N LEU A 137 3.44 -23.29 29.79
CA LEU A 137 3.16 -23.00 28.38
C LEU A 137 2.22 -24.05 27.81
N LYS A 138 1.12 -23.58 27.22
CA LYS A 138 0.08 -24.41 26.63
C LYS A 138 0.13 -24.37 25.11
N VAL A 139 0.02 -25.53 24.46
CA VAL A 139 -0.32 -25.68 23.04
C VAL A 139 -1.69 -26.34 22.98
N SER A 140 -2.64 -25.73 22.27
CA SER A 140 -4.04 -26.23 22.20
C SER A 140 -4.64 -26.52 23.59
N ALA A 141 -4.41 -25.62 24.54
CA ALA A 141 -4.82 -25.72 25.95
C ALA A 141 -4.19 -26.85 26.80
N VAL A 142 -3.22 -27.60 26.25
CA VAL A 142 -2.46 -28.64 26.98
C VAL A 142 -1.08 -28.12 27.36
N VAL A 143 -0.66 -28.31 28.61
CA VAL A 143 0.68 -27.92 29.09
C VAL A 143 1.75 -28.79 28.42
N GLN A 144 2.72 -28.17 27.75
CA GLN A 144 3.81 -28.85 27.03
C GLN A 144 5.20 -28.53 27.60
N GLY A 145 5.28 -27.57 28.51
CA GLY A 145 6.52 -27.18 29.19
C GLY A 145 6.27 -25.95 30.06
N ASN A 146 7.33 -25.44 30.67
CA ASN A 146 7.31 -24.26 31.52
C ASN A 146 8.43 -23.29 31.14
N THR A 147 8.21 -21.99 31.38
CA THR A 147 9.24 -20.96 31.17
C THR A 147 10.27 -20.98 32.30
N ASP A 148 11.53 -20.86 31.95
CA ASP A 148 12.63 -20.81 32.93
C ASP A 148 13.14 -19.38 33.17
N ALA A 149 12.92 -18.50 32.20
CA ALA A 149 13.31 -17.09 32.26
C ALA A 149 12.28 -16.18 31.59
N LEU A 150 12.45 -14.87 31.78
CA LEU A 150 11.71 -13.87 31.02
C LEU A 150 12.11 -13.91 29.54
N GLN A 151 11.16 -13.57 28.68
CA GLN A 151 11.39 -13.48 27.24
C GLN A 151 12.46 -12.42 26.90
N ALA A 152 13.32 -12.71 25.92
CA ALA A 152 14.41 -11.83 25.50
C ALA A 152 14.41 -11.59 23.98
N GLU A 153 14.28 -10.32 23.56
CA GLU A 153 14.25 -9.95 22.15
C GLU A 153 15.64 -9.99 21.51
N GLY A 154 15.74 -10.42 20.25
CA GLY A 154 16.96 -10.29 19.44
C GLY A 154 18.21 -11.00 19.98
N SER A 155 18.04 -11.93 20.92
CA SER A 155 19.11 -12.45 21.80
C SER A 155 19.80 -13.72 21.28
N GLY A 156 19.92 -13.88 19.96
CA GLY A 156 20.66 -14.97 19.34
C GLY A 156 22.13 -14.98 19.80
N SER A 157 22.66 -16.15 20.15
CA SER A 157 23.99 -16.28 20.77
C SER A 157 25.15 -16.03 19.81
N THR A 158 24.91 -16.01 18.50
CA THR A 158 25.89 -15.69 17.46
C THR A 158 25.28 -14.82 16.37
N GLY A 159 26.10 -14.07 15.63
CA GLY A 159 25.62 -13.30 14.47
C GLY A 159 24.95 -14.17 13.41
N LYS A 160 25.38 -15.43 13.25
CA LYS A 160 24.74 -16.39 12.36
C LYS A 160 23.32 -16.74 12.82
N LEU A 161 23.15 -17.14 14.08
CA LEU A 161 21.84 -17.48 14.63
C LEU A 161 20.90 -16.27 14.65
N HIS A 162 21.43 -15.09 14.97
CA HIS A 162 20.65 -13.86 14.90
C HIS A 162 20.09 -13.60 13.48
N ALA A 163 20.92 -13.79 12.44
CA ALA A 163 20.48 -13.65 11.07
C ALA A 163 19.46 -14.73 10.66
N GLN A 164 19.66 -15.98 11.10
CA GLN A 164 18.72 -17.08 10.83
C GLN A 164 17.35 -16.81 11.45
N TYR A 165 17.29 -16.39 12.72
CA TYR A 165 16.04 -16.10 13.41
C TYR A 165 15.34 -14.85 12.87
N LYS A 166 16.10 -13.83 12.44
CA LYS A 166 15.54 -12.68 11.70
C LYS A 166 14.91 -13.11 10.37
N ASN A 167 15.48 -14.09 9.68
CA ASN A 167 14.90 -14.60 8.45
C ASN A 167 13.63 -15.43 8.72
N LEU A 168 13.62 -16.29 9.74
CA LEU A 168 12.43 -17.06 10.13
C LEU A 168 11.24 -16.17 10.50
N VAL A 169 11.46 -15.11 11.28
CA VAL A 169 10.37 -14.18 11.61
C VAL A 169 9.89 -13.43 10.38
N ALA A 170 10.80 -13.00 9.49
CA ALA A 170 10.40 -12.35 8.24
C ALA A 170 9.56 -13.29 7.35
N ASP A 171 9.87 -14.59 7.32
CA ASP A 171 9.09 -15.58 6.58
C ASP A 171 7.69 -15.77 7.17
N LEU A 172 7.57 -15.80 8.51
CA LEU A 172 6.26 -15.89 9.20
C LEU A 172 5.35 -14.72 8.84
N TYR A 173 5.86 -13.48 8.83
CA TYR A 173 5.04 -12.31 8.50
C TYR A 173 4.79 -12.18 6.99
N ARG A 174 5.72 -12.65 6.14
CA ARG A 174 5.50 -12.68 4.69
C ARG A 174 4.34 -13.58 4.31
N ALA A 175 4.10 -14.65 5.06
CA ALA A 175 2.98 -15.55 4.85
C ALA A 175 1.60 -14.89 5.08
N ASP A 176 1.53 -13.82 5.88
CA ASP A 176 0.29 -13.07 6.13
C ASP A 176 -0.04 -12.08 5.02
N ILE A 177 0.94 -11.72 4.20
CA ILE A 177 0.78 -10.70 3.16
C ILE A 177 0.12 -11.32 1.94
N ALA A 178 -1.11 -10.89 1.67
CA ALA A 178 -1.88 -11.34 0.53
C ALA A 178 -1.90 -10.29 -0.60
N ALA A 179 -2.12 -10.75 -1.84
CA ALA A 179 -2.47 -9.86 -2.93
C ALA A 179 -3.94 -9.38 -2.80
N PRO A 180 -4.31 -8.23 -3.38
CA PRO A 180 -5.71 -7.85 -3.48
C PRO A 180 -6.52 -8.95 -4.17
N THR A 181 -7.73 -9.22 -3.67
CA THR A 181 -8.56 -10.30 -4.23
C THR A 181 -8.94 -9.96 -5.67
N GLY A 182 -8.93 -10.96 -6.54
CA GLY A 182 -9.26 -10.78 -7.95
C GLY A 182 -8.38 -11.62 -8.88
N SER A 183 -8.47 -11.34 -10.17
CA SER A 183 -7.76 -12.06 -11.23
C SER A 183 -6.66 -11.19 -11.86
N GLY A 184 -5.77 -11.83 -12.62
CA GLY A 184 -4.78 -11.15 -13.44
C GLY A 184 -3.70 -10.38 -12.68
N SER A 185 -3.05 -9.46 -13.38
CA SER A 185 -2.10 -8.51 -12.79
C SER A 185 -2.82 -7.30 -12.21
N LEU A 186 -2.13 -6.53 -11.36
CA LEU A 186 -2.56 -5.16 -11.05
C LEU A 186 -2.56 -4.32 -12.34
N LEU A 187 -3.55 -3.45 -12.46
CA LEU A 187 -3.79 -2.61 -13.64
C LEU A 187 -3.10 -1.24 -13.53
N GLY A 188 -2.76 -0.86 -12.30
CA GLY A 188 -2.03 0.35 -11.92
C GLY A 188 -2.31 0.68 -10.45
N GLY A 189 -1.64 1.68 -9.92
CA GLY A 189 -1.80 2.10 -8.53
C GLY A 189 -1.02 3.38 -8.25
N GLU A 190 -1.40 4.06 -7.18
CA GLU A 190 -0.81 5.33 -6.75
C GLU A 190 -0.94 5.46 -5.22
N MET A 191 -0.11 6.30 -4.62
CA MET A 191 -0.18 6.62 -3.19
C MET A 191 -0.87 7.98 -2.99
N LEU A 192 -1.88 8.03 -2.12
CA LEU A 192 -2.54 9.27 -1.71
C LEU A 192 -2.58 9.32 -0.18
N ASP A 193 -2.09 10.41 0.41
CA ASP A 193 -2.02 10.63 1.85
C ASP A 193 -1.43 9.44 2.62
N ASP A 194 -0.27 8.94 2.14
CA ASP A 194 0.46 7.77 2.66
C ASP A 194 -0.26 6.41 2.58
N VAL A 195 -1.46 6.37 1.99
CA VAL A 195 -2.21 5.14 1.70
C VAL A 195 -1.96 4.72 0.25
N LYS A 196 -1.62 3.46 0.03
CA LYS A 196 -1.44 2.91 -1.32
C LYS A 196 -2.76 2.40 -1.85
N TYR A 197 -3.10 2.79 -3.07
CA TYR A 197 -4.29 2.35 -3.79
C TYR A 197 -3.88 1.60 -5.05
N VAL A 198 -4.58 0.51 -5.35
CA VAL A 198 -4.32 -0.31 -6.54
C VAL A 198 -5.61 -0.74 -7.21
N PHE A 199 -5.56 -0.92 -8.52
CA PHE A 199 -6.66 -1.38 -9.34
C PHE A 199 -6.41 -2.81 -9.81
N ARG A 200 -7.43 -3.67 -9.71
CA ARG A 200 -7.34 -5.07 -10.12
C ARG A 200 -8.68 -5.56 -10.65
N ASN A 201 -8.67 -6.48 -11.61
CA ASN A 201 -9.91 -7.13 -12.05
C ASN A 201 -10.54 -7.95 -10.92
N ASN A 202 -11.86 -7.93 -10.85
CA ASN A 202 -12.61 -8.85 -9.99
C ASN A 202 -12.38 -10.30 -10.45
N ALA A 203 -12.65 -11.28 -9.57
CA ALA A 203 -12.34 -12.69 -9.85
C ALA A 203 -13.04 -13.25 -11.11
N GLY A 204 -14.12 -12.62 -11.58
CA GLY A 204 -14.83 -12.99 -12.80
C GLY A 204 -14.37 -12.27 -14.06
N ASP A 205 -13.37 -11.40 -14.00
CA ASP A 205 -12.91 -10.55 -15.11
C ASP A 205 -14.02 -9.71 -15.77
N THR A 206 -15.02 -9.31 -14.98
CA THR A 206 -16.19 -8.54 -15.48
C THR A 206 -16.10 -7.05 -15.20
N ALA A 207 -15.38 -6.67 -14.14
CA ALA A 207 -15.14 -5.28 -13.73
C ALA A 207 -13.76 -5.14 -13.09
N ALA A 208 -13.27 -3.91 -12.99
CA ALA A 208 -12.11 -3.56 -12.16
C ALA A 208 -12.57 -3.01 -10.80
N ASP A 209 -11.85 -3.39 -9.76
CA ASP A 209 -12.05 -2.96 -8.38
C ASP A 209 -10.88 -2.09 -7.91
N LEU A 210 -11.20 -1.09 -7.09
CA LEU A 210 -10.22 -0.27 -6.37
C LEU A 210 -9.96 -0.86 -4.98
N TRP A 211 -8.69 -1.00 -4.62
CA TRP A 211 -8.24 -1.54 -3.34
C TRP A 211 -7.37 -0.51 -2.63
N LYS A 212 -7.47 -0.45 -1.30
CA LYS A 212 -6.61 0.36 -0.43
C LYS A 212 -5.82 -0.54 0.55
N SER A 213 -4.57 -0.17 0.81
CA SER A 213 -3.74 -0.85 1.81
C SER A 213 -4.20 -0.48 3.22
N THR A 214 -4.25 -1.45 4.13
CA THR A 214 -4.59 -1.23 5.55
C THR A 214 -3.65 -2.02 6.46
N SER A 215 -3.67 -1.73 7.76
CA SER A 215 -2.88 -2.47 8.74
C SER A 215 -3.27 -3.96 8.90
N SER A 216 -4.34 -4.40 8.24
CA SER A 216 -4.78 -5.80 8.15
C SER A 216 -4.78 -6.34 6.72
N GLY A 217 -4.11 -5.66 5.79
CA GLY A 217 -4.03 -6.04 4.38
C GLY A 217 -4.93 -5.23 3.45
N TRP A 218 -5.11 -5.71 2.21
CA TRP A 218 -5.90 -5.00 1.20
C TRP A 218 -7.40 -5.01 1.50
N SER A 219 -8.03 -3.85 1.42
CA SER A 219 -9.48 -3.68 1.56
C SER A 219 -10.07 -3.04 0.31
N GLN A 220 -11.20 -3.56 -0.18
CA GLN A 220 -11.87 -3.01 -1.36
C GLN A 220 -12.52 -1.67 -1.02
N VAL A 221 -12.42 -0.71 -1.93
CA VAL A 221 -13.04 0.62 -1.85
C VAL A 221 -14.35 0.59 -2.65
N ALA A 222 -15.46 0.98 -2.01
CA ALA A 222 -16.73 1.14 -2.69
C ALA A 222 -16.72 2.41 -3.56
N LEU A 223 -17.08 2.27 -4.84
CA LEU A 223 -17.06 3.40 -5.79
C LEU A 223 -18.26 4.35 -5.61
N GLY A 224 -19.36 3.86 -5.03
CA GLY A 224 -20.58 4.64 -4.81
C GLY A 224 -21.51 4.65 -6.03
N ILE A 225 -22.36 5.66 -6.08
CA ILE A 225 -23.46 5.81 -7.03
C ILE A 225 -23.44 7.25 -7.56
N GLU A 226 -23.73 7.43 -8.84
CA GLU A 226 -23.86 8.75 -9.48
C GLU A 226 -25.31 9.03 -9.91
N LEU A 227 -25.73 10.28 -9.77
CA LEU A 227 -27.02 10.81 -10.24
C LEU A 227 -26.78 12.10 -11.02
N GLY A 228 -27.15 12.11 -12.30
CA GLY A 228 -27.02 13.29 -13.15
C GLY A 228 -28.16 14.29 -12.94
N PHE A 229 -27.82 15.59 -12.85
CA PHE A 229 -28.77 16.68 -12.89
C PHE A 229 -28.55 17.55 -14.13
N ILE A 230 -29.65 17.97 -14.75
CA ILE A 230 -29.66 18.65 -16.06
C ILE A 230 -29.99 20.15 -15.97
N SER A 231 -30.43 20.60 -14.80
CA SER A 231 -30.66 21.99 -14.47
C SER A 231 -30.64 22.13 -12.96
N GLY A 232 -29.83 23.05 -12.43
CA GLY A 232 -29.86 23.45 -11.02
C GLY A 232 -30.66 24.74 -10.84
N GLY A 233 -31.24 24.91 -9.66
CA GLY A 233 -31.82 26.16 -9.20
C GLY A 233 -30.76 27.20 -8.83
N THR A 234 -31.18 28.34 -8.30
CA THR A 234 -30.27 29.43 -7.89
C THR A 234 -29.49 29.16 -6.61
N THR A 235 -29.93 28.16 -5.84
CA THR A 235 -29.31 27.76 -4.58
C THR A 235 -28.43 26.55 -4.82
N GLU A 236 -27.14 26.71 -4.53
CA GLU A 236 -26.17 25.63 -4.62
C GLU A 236 -26.48 24.52 -3.61
N ILE A 237 -26.56 23.30 -4.12
CA ILE A 237 -26.61 22.09 -3.30
C ILE A 237 -25.18 21.75 -2.91
N VAL A 238 -24.94 21.52 -1.62
CA VAL A 238 -23.59 21.29 -1.07
C VAL A 238 -23.43 19.88 -0.52
N GLU A 239 -22.17 19.42 -0.43
CA GLU A 239 -21.80 18.13 0.14
C GLU A 239 -22.26 18.00 1.61
N GLY A 240 -22.57 16.76 2.02
CA GLY A 240 -23.06 16.44 3.37
C GLY A 240 -24.56 16.63 3.57
N THR A 241 -25.27 17.22 2.62
CA THR A 241 -26.73 17.38 2.70
C THR A 241 -27.48 16.13 2.25
N VAL A 242 -28.70 15.96 2.79
CA VAL A 242 -29.62 14.91 2.35
C VAL A 242 -30.42 15.44 1.17
N LEU A 243 -30.31 14.74 0.05
CA LEU A 243 -31.06 14.99 -1.18
C LEU A 243 -32.32 14.12 -1.18
N ASP A 244 -33.48 14.73 -1.36
CA ASP A 244 -34.79 14.08 -1.45
C ASP A 244 -35.41 14.29 -2.83
N GLY A 245 -35.99 13.23 -3.41
CA GLY A 245 -36.83 13.35 -4.60
C GLY A 245 -38.13 14.11 -4.29
N LEU A 246 -38.58 14.98 -5.20
CA LEU A 246 -39.84 15.72 -5.03
C LEU A 246 -41.07 14.97 -5.55
N VAL A 247 -40.90 13.84 -6.24
CA VAL A 247 -41.97 13.06 -6.87
C VAL A 247 -42.01 11.65 -6.28
N GLY A 248 -43.23 11.17 -5.94
CA GLY A 248 -43.48 9.76 -5.59
C GLY A 248 -43.98 9.49 -4.16
N GLY A 249 -44.52 8.27 -3.94
CA GLY A 249 -45.05 7.80 -2.66
C GLY A 249 -43.99 7.29 -1.66
N ALA A 250 -42.73 7.21 -2.09
CA ALA A 250 -41.52 7.00 -1.28
C ALA A 250 -40.32 7.58 -2.04
N PRO A 251 -40.07 8.90 -1.96
CA PRO A 251 -39.06 9.55 -2.78
C PRO A 251 -37.66 9.00 -2.49
N GLY A 252 -36.84 8.89 -3.54
CA GLY A 252 -35.42 8.59 -3.39
C GLY A 252 -34.75 9.56 -2.42
N GLN A 253 -33.92 9.03 -1.52
CA GLN A 253 -33.17 9.82 -0.56
C GLN A 253 -31.71 9.34 -0.49
N ALA A 254 -30.77 10.28 -0.55
CA ALA A 254 -29.34 10.00 -0.44
C ALA A 254 -28.57 11.16 0.22
N THR A 255 -27.51 10.84 0.98
CA THR A 255 -26.60 11.86 1.51
C THR A 255 -25.48 12.13 0.51
N LEU A 256 -25.34 13.38 0.08
CA LEU A 256 -24.35 13.80 -0.91
C LEU A 256 -22.94 13.73 -0.36
N THR A 257 -22.05 13.09 -1.11
CA THR A 257 -20.62 13.01 -0.80
C THR A 257 -19.76 13.84 -1.75
N ARG A 258 -20.26 14.15 -2.96
CA ARG A 258 -19.62 15.08 -3.90
C ARG A 258 -20.66 15.72 -4.81
N VAL A 259 -20.43 16.98 -5.16
CA VAL A 259 -21.15 17.68 -6.24
C VAL A 259 -20.16 18.02 -7.35
N MET A 260 -20.36 17.43 -8.52
CA MET A 260 -19.52 17.64 -9.70
C MET A 260 -20.25 18.57 -10.66
N LEU A 261 -19.92 19.86 -10.62
CA LEU A 261 -20.46 20.85 -11.56
C LEU A 261 -19.73 20.75 -12.91
N GLU A 262 -20.38 20.16 -13.91
CA GLU A 262 -19.78 19.91 -15.23
C GLU A 262 -19.98 21.07 -16.20
N SER A 263 -21.02 21.88 -16.00
CA SER A 263 -21.21 23.13 -16.77
C SER A 263 -22.22 24.06 -16.12
N GLY A 264 -22.27 25.30 -16.62
CA GLY A 264 -23.22 26.30 -16.18
C GLY A 264 -22.87 26.90 -14.81
N SER A 265 -23.87 27.47 -14.14
CA SER A 265 -23.70 28.09 -12.82
C SER A 265 -24.98 27.95 -12.01
N TRP A 266 -24.83 27.66 -10.71
CA TRP A 266 -25.95 27.67 -9.76
C TRP A 266 -26.63 29.03 -9.74
N ALA A 267 -25.88 30.13 -9.57
CA ALA A 267 -26.46 31.47 -9.52
C ALA A 267 -27.30 31.85 -10.75
N ALA A 268 -26.98 31.29 -11.92
CA ALA A 268 -27.71 31.51 -13.16
C ALA A 268 -28.87 30.53 -13.39
N GLY A 269 -29.05 29.52 -12.54
CA GLY A 269 -30.04 28.46 -12.72
C GLY A 269 -29.73 27.52 -13.89
N THR A 270 -28.45 27.45 -14.30
CA THR A 270 -28.01 26.68 -15.49
C THR A 270 -27.06 25.55 -15.14
N ALA A 271 -26.84 25.29 -13.85
CA ALA A 271 -25.94 24.25 -13.39
C ALA A 271 -26.35 22.88 -13.97
N THR A 272 -25.38 22.15 -14.49
CA THR A 272 -25.53 20.76 -14.96
C THR A 272 -24.33 19.97 -14.47
N GLY A 273 -24.57 18.73 -14.05
CA GLY A 273 -23.50 17.90 -13.54
C GLY A 273 -23.99 16.64 -12.85
N LYS A 274 -23.27 16.22 -11.81
CA LYS A 274 -23.56 14.98 -11.08
C LYS A 274 -23.51 15.15 -9.57
N PHE A 275 -24.37 14.41 -8.91
CA PHE A 275 -24.32 14.11 -7.50
C PHE A 275 -23.70 12.73 -7.30
N ILE A 276 -22.78 12.62 -6.35
CA ILE A 276 -22.21 11.33 -5.93
C ILE A 276 -22.64 11.06 -4.49
N PHE A 277 -22.97 9.81 -4.20
CA PHE A 277 -23.30 9.34 -2.87
C PHE A 277 -22.91 7.87 -2.68
N ALA A 278 -22.66 7.49 -1.44
CA ALA A 278 -22.25 6.11 -1.10
C ALA A 278 -23.41 5.11 -1.25
N SER A 279 -24.64 5.55 -0.97
CA SER A 279 -25.85 4.73 -1.07
C SER A 279 -27.08 5.63 -1.17
N GLN A 280 -28.20 5.06 -1.63
CA GLN A 280 -29.51 5.69 -1.58
C GLN A 280 -30.55 4.76 -0.96
N THR A 281 -31.64 5.34 -0.50
CA THR A 281 -32.87 4.63 -0.16
C THR A 281 -33.96 5.05 -1.13
N GLY A 282 -34.89 4.15 -1.44
CA GLY A 282 -35.90 4.39 -2.47
C GLY A 282 -35.27 4.54 -3.87
N THR A 283 -36.08 5.06 -4.79
CA THR A 283 -35.74 5.28 -6.19
C THR A 283 -35.99 6.73 -6.52
N PHE A 284 -35.01 7.37 -7.15
CA PHE A 284 -35.23 8.69 -7.72
C PHE A 284 -36.03 8.57 -9.01
N GLU A 285 -36.96 9.50 -9.22
CA GLU A 285 -37.75 9.59 -10.44
C GLU A 285 -37.38 10.85 -11.20
N ALA A 286 -37.58 10.86 -12.53
CA ALA A 286 -37.35 12.04 -13.33
C ALA A 286 -38.22 13.20 -12.83
N GLY A 287 -37.61 14.33 -12.50
CA GLY A 287 -38.30 15.44 -11.86
C GLY A 287 -37.38 16.28 -10.98
N GLY A 288 -37.98 17.06 -10.10
CA GLY A 288 -37.26 17.91 -9.16
C GLY A 288 -36.66 17.12 -7.98
N VAL A 289 -35.58 17.64 -7.43
CA VAL A 289 -34.99 17.22 -6.15
C VAL A 289 -34.92 18.41 -5.20
N THR A 290 -34.92 18.11 -3.90
CA THR A 290 -34.89 19.12 -2.83
C THR A 290 -33.90 18.74 -1.74
N VAL A 291 -33.53 19.72 -0.93
CA VAL A 291 -32.78 19.53 0.31
C VAL A 291 -33.59 20.19 1.43
N ALA A 292 -33.86 19.45 2.50
CA ALA A 292 -34.59 19.94 3.68
C ALA A 292 -35.92 20.66 3.33
N ALA A 293 -36.63 20.17 2.30
CA ALA A 293 -37.88 20.74 1.80
C ALA A 293 -37.81 22.20 1.31
N ALA A 294 -36.64 22.66 0.85
CA ALA A 294 -36.42 24.01 0.30
C ALA A 294 -37.07 24.27 -1.08
N GLY A 295 -37.90 23.36 -1.58
CA GLY A 295 -38.48 23.41 -2.93
C GLY A 295 -37.59 22.76 -3.99
N ASP A 296 -37.94 22.92 -5.26
CA ASP A 296 -37.18 22.34 -6.39
C ASP A 296 -35.84 23.06 -6.56
N LEU A 297 -34.75 22.35 -6.27
CA LEU A 297 -33.38 22.84 -6.31
C LEU A 297 -32.59 22.32 -7.50
N ALA A 298 -33.02 21.23 -8.13
CA ALA A 298 -32.42 20.73 -9.36
C ALA A 298 -33.35 19.72 -10.05
N THR A 299 -33.24 19.60 -11.36
CA THR A 299 -33.97 18.61 -12.15
C THR A 299 -33.04 17.45 -12.52
N ILE A 300 -33.50 16.23 -12.25
CA ILE A 300 -32.85 14.97 -12.62
C ILE A 300 -33.62 14.26 -13.73
N ALA A 301 -32.93 13.47 -14.53
CA ALA A 301 -33.51 12.80 -15.70
C ALA A 301 -34.08 11.40 -15.40
N GLY A 302 -33.87 10.88 -14.20
CA GLY A 302 -34.27 9.52 -13.79
C GLY A 302 -33.54 9.08 -12.52
N ASP A 303 -33.59 7.77 -12.25
CA ASP A 303 -32.88 7.19 -11.11
C ASP A 303 -31.36 7.24 -11.29
N SER A 304 -30.66 7.05 -10.19
CA SER A 304 -29.20 6.98 -10.16
C SER A 304 -28.67 5.66 -10.74
N SER A 305 -27.36 5.60 -10.93
CA SER A 305 -26.68 4.38 -11.38
C SER A 305 -25.40 4.12 -10.59
N ALA A 306 -25.14 2.86 -10.28
CA ALA A 306 -23.90 2.45 -9.63
C ALA A 306 -22.68 2.84 -10.48
N ILE A 307 -21.62 3.32 -9.83
CA ILE A 307 -20.36 3.63 -10.49
C ILE A 307 -19.59 2.32 -10.69
N THR A 308 -19.19 2.05 -11.93
CA THR A 308 -18.46 0.83 -12.30
C THR A 308 -17.23 1.13 -13.15
N LEU A 309 -16.17 0.35 -12.97
CA LEU A 309 -14.98 0.37 -13.82
C LEU A 309 -14.91 -0.88 -14.68
N VAL A 310 -14.61 -0.73 -15.96
CA VAL A 310 -14.53 -1.84 -16.90
C VAL A 310 -13.28 -2.68 -16.62
N ALA A 311 -13.39 -4.01 -16.73
CA ALA A 311 -12.24 -4.90 -16.54
C ALA A 311 -11.10 -4.63 -17.55
N GLY A 312 -9.86 -4.76 -17.07
CA GLY A 312 -8.62 -4.54 -17.82
C GLY A 312 -8.23 -3.05 -17.88
N GLY A 313 -7.57 -2.66 -18.98
CA GLY A 313 -7.03 -1.31 -19.10
C GLY A 313 -5.69 -1.16 -18.38
N ARG A 314 -5.15 0.07 -18.38
CA ARG A 314 -3.93 0.43 -17.65
C ARG A 314 -4.13 1.79 -17.03
N TYR A 315 -4.09 1.84 -15.70
CA TYR A 315 -4.36 3.06 -14.97
C TYR A 315 -3.14 3.98 -15.05
N LYS A 316 -3.37 5.20 -15.54
CA LYS A 316 -2.48 6.34 -15.41
C LYS A 316 -3.13 7.32 -14.46
N ILE A 317 -2.37 7.80 -13.49
CA ILE A 317 -2.88 8.60 -12.38
C ILE A 317 -1.94 9.79 -12.19
N GLU A 318 -2.54 10.96 -11.97
CA GLU A 318 -1.86 12.19 -11.60
C GLU A 318 -2.44 12.69 -10.29
N LEU A 319 -1.57 13.07 -9.37
CA LEU A 319 -1.95 13.63 -8.08
C LEU A 319 -1.93 15.15 -8.15
N TYR A 320 -3.03 15.80 -7.83
CA TYR A 320 -3.06 17.26 -7.78
C TYR A 320 -4.11 17.79 -6.81
N ASN A 321 -3.89 19.02 -6.38
CA ASN A 321 -4.82 19.77 -5.55
C ASN A 321 -5.33 20.98 -6.34
N PHE A 322 -6.59 20.93 -6.78
CA PHE A 322 -7.27 22.06 -7.44
C PHE A 322 -7.90 23.05 -6.44
N GLY A 323 -8.00 22.71 -5.16
CA GLY A 323 -8.47 23.58 -4.08
C GLY A 323 -8.57 22.88 -2.72
N ASP A 324 -9.23 21.72 -2.69
CA ASP A 324 -9.67 21.05 -1.46
C ASP A 324 -8.96 19.71 -1.23
N GLY A 325 -7.65 19.79 -1.06
CA GLY A 325 -6.79 18.64 -0.75
C GLY A 325 -6.23 17.94 -1.99
N MET A 326 -5.27 17.04 -1.76
CA MET A 326 -4.72 16.21 -2.82
C MET A 326 -5.78 15.20 -3.27
N ARG A 327 -5.89 15.01 -4.58
CA ARG A 327 -6.80 14.03 -5.19
C ARG A 327 -6.07 13.31 -6.32
N MET A 328 -6.51 12.08 -6.57
CA MET A 328 -6.13 11.29 -7.73
C MET A 328 -7.02 11.66 -8.91
N TYR A 329 -6.40 11.99 -10.03
CA TYR A 329 -7.07 12.09 -11.32
C TYR A 329 -6.53 11.00 -12.22
N GLY A 330 -7.39 10.17 -12.78
CA GLY A 330 -6.93 8.97 -13.48
C GLY A 330 -7.77 8.55 -14.67
N VAL A 331 -7.15 7.71 -15.49
CA VAL A 331 -7.75 7.08 -16.68
C VAL A 331 -7.26 5.65 -16.80
N ASP A 332 -8.10 4.76 -17.30
CA ASP A 332 -7.79 3.34 -17.53
C ASP A 332 -7.74 2.96 -19.03
N GLY A 333 -8.16 3.88 -19.92
CA GLY A 333 -8.31 3.65 -21.35
C GLY A 333 -9.54 2.81 -21.72
N LYS A 334 -10.48 2.59 -20.80
CA LYS A 334 -11.70 1.78 -21.02
C LYS A 334 -12.98 2.39 -20.43
N SER A 335 -12.84 3.17 -19.36
CA SER A 335 -13.90 3.87 -18.64
C SER A 335 -13.69 5.37 -18.80
N ARG A 336 -14.66 6.16 -18.31
CA ARG A 336 -14.49 7.61 -18.17
C ARG A 336 -13.31 7.92 -17.25
N GLY A 337 -12.66 9.07 -17.47
CA GLY A 337 -11.71 9.61 -16.50
C GLY A 337 -12.38 9.82 -15.14
N PHE A 338 -11.60 9.87 -14.08
CA PHE A 338 -12.14 9.96 -12.72
C PHE A 338 -11.34 10.90 -11.83
N GLU A 339 -11.99 11.33 -10.76
CA GLU A 339 -11.39 11.88 -9.55
C GLU A 339 -11.60 10.92 -8.37
N PHE A 340 -10.61 10.82 -7.49
CA PHE A 340 -10.74 10.12 -6.21
C PHE A 340 -9.98 10.86 -5.10
N ASP A 341 -10.62 11.08 -3.96
CA ASP A 341 -10.05 11.82 -2.81
C ASP A 341 -9.62 10.93 -1.63
N GLY A 342 -9.57 9.61 -1.83
CA GLY A 342 -9.34 8.63 -0.76
C GLY A 342 -10.62 8.03 -0.18
N THR A 343 -11.78 8.65 -0.42
CA THR A 343 -13.09 8.19 0.09
C THR A 343 -14.16 8.14 -1.01
N VAL A 344 -14.26 9.17 -1.84
CA VAL A 344 -15.29 9.38 -2.86
C VAL A 344 -14.69 9.26 -4.24
N PHE A 345 -15.26 8.40 -5.06
CA PHE A 345 -14.89 8.21 -6.46
C PHE A 345 -15.91 8.91 -7.36
N GLY A 346 -15.44 9.81 -8.23
CA GLY A 346 -16.29 10.61 -9.11
C GLY A 346 -15.87 10.49 -10.58
N PRO A 347 -16.66 9.82 -11.45
CA PRO A 347 -16.40 9.77 -12.88
C PRO A 347 -16.61 11.14 -13.53
N ILE A 348 -15.61 11.65 -14.21
CA ILE A 348 -15.62 12.93 -14.91
C ILE A 348 -16.16 12.72 -16.33
N LYS A 349 -17.18 13.49 -16.69
CA LYS A 349 -17.73 13.50 -18.05
C LYS A 349 -17.07 14.62 -18.86
N THR A 350 -16.54 14.30 -20.03
CA THR A 350 -15.92 15.31 -20.91
C THR A 350 -16.85 15.80 -22.02
N GLY A 351 -17.95 15.09 -22.26
CA GLY A 351 -18.87 15.36 -23.37
C GLY A 351 -18.44 14.77 -24.71
N MET A 352 -17.30 14.06 -24.77
CA MET A 352 -16.89 13.31 -25.96
C MET A 352 -17.90 12.19 -26.27
N ALA A 353 -18.11 11.92 -27.56
CA ALA A 353 -19.01 10.84 -28.00
C ALA A 353 -18.55 9.46 -27.53
N SER A 354 -17.23 9.24 -27.50
CA SER A 354 -16.59 8.11 -26.84
C SER A 354 -15.76 8.66 -25.68
N ASP A 355 -16.39 8.74 -24.51
CA ASP A 355 -15.78 9.33 -23.30
C ASP A 355 -14.86 8.32 -22.59
N ILE A 356 -13.82 7.90 -23.30
CA ILE A 356 -12.82 6.93 -22.85
C ILE A 356 -11.43 7.52 -23.11
N PRO A 357 -10.92 8.36 -22.19
CA PRO A 357 -9.60 8.96 -22.32
C PRO A 357 -8.47 7.95 -22.09
N THR A 358 -7.33 8.17 -22.74
CA THR A 358 -6.15 7.26 -22.71
C THR A 358 -4.95 7.85 -21.99
N ASP A 359 -4.95 9.15 -21.72
CA ASP A 359 -3.92 9.83 -20.96
C ASP A 359 -4.51 10.93 -20.08
N VAL A 360 -3.80 11.23 -18.99
CA VAL A 360 -4.14 12.27 -18.03
C VAL A 360 -2.89 13.06 -17.71
N VAL A 361 -2.99 14.38 -17.80
CA VAL A 361 -1.91 15.30 -17.42
C VAL A 361 -2.53 16.50 -16.75
N ILE A 362 -1.84 17.05 -15.76
CA ILE A 362 -2.27 18.29 -15.11
C ILE A 362 -1.24 19.37 -15.38
N PHE A 363 -1.69 20.47 -15.98
CA PHE A 363 -0.82 21.57 -16.37
C PHE A 363 -1.50 22.92 -16.13
N LYS A 364 -0.80 23.82 -15.43
CA LYS A 364 -1.30 25.17 -15.10
C LYS A 364 -2.71 25.19 -14.50
N LYS A 365 -3.01 24.27 -13.58
CA LYS A 365 -4.35 24.11 -12.96
C LYS A 365 -5.47 23.79 -13.95
N HIS A 366 -5.14 23.17 -15.08
CA HIS A 366 -6.09 22.50 -15.95
C HIS A 366 -5.87 20.99 -15.87
N LEU A 367 -6.97 20.24 -15.83
CA LEU A 367 -6.95 18.81 -16.06
C LEU A 367 -7.05 18.56 -17.56
N PHE A 368 -6.10 17.82 -18.12
CA PHE A 368 -6.10 17.41 -19.51
C PHE A 368 -6.41 15.92 -19.63
N PHE A 369 -7.28 15.60 -20.58
CA PHE A 369 -7.54 14.24 -21.01
C PHE A 369 -7.29 14.10 -22.50
N SER A 370 -6.50 13.08 -22.87
CA SER A 370 -6.22 12.77 -24.27
C SER A 370 -7.15 11.70 -24.79
N PHE A 371 -7.70 11.93 -25.98
CA PHE A 371 -8.56 11.05 -26.75
C PHE A 371 -7.95 10.84 -28.13
N ALA A 372 -7.19 9.75 -28.29
CA ALA A 372 -6.45 9.44 -29.51
C ALA A 372 -5.59 10.62 -30.03
N ALA A 373 -6.08 11.38 -31.02
CA ALA A 373 -5.37 12.50 -31.63
C ALA A 373 -5.89 13.88 -31.19
N SER A 374 -6.77 13.94 -30.18
CA SER A 374 -7.34 15.17 -29.64
C SER A 374 -7.16 15.24 -28.13
N ASP A 375 -6.94 16.44 -27.61
CA ASP A 375 -6.89 16.69 -26.17
C ASP A 375 -8.04 17.60 -25.77
N GLN A 376 -8.68 17.26 -24.65
CA GLN A 376 -9.67 18.11 -23.99
C GLN A 376 -9.07 18.60 -22.67
N HIS A 377 -9.45 19.81 -22.27
CA HIS A 377 -8.99 20.36 -21.00
C HIS A 377 -10.12 21.04 -20.25
N SER A 378 -10.05 20.97 -18.93
CA SER A 378 -10.97 21.67 -18.05
C SER A 378 -10.74 23.19 -18.08
N GLY A 379 -11.58 23.96 -17.40
CA GLY A 379 -11.28 25.31 -16.92
C GLY A 379 -10.23 25.32 -15.80
N ILE A 380 -9.78 26.52 -15.43
CA ILE A 380 -8.77 26.71 -14.38
C ILE A 380 -9.38 26.39 -13.02
N GLY A 381 -8.84 25.41 -12.30
CA GLY A 381 -9.34 25.08 -10.96
C GLY A 381 -10.69 24.36 -10.95
N THR A 382 -11.27 24.08 -12.12
CA THR A 382 -12.60 23.48 -12.27
C THR A 382 -12.47 22.15 -13.01
N PRO A 383 -11.95 21.08 -12.37
CA PRO A 383 -11.56 19.85 -13.06
C PRO A 383 -12.70 19.12 -13.79
N TYR A 384 -13.96 19.47 -13.53
CA TYR A 384 -15.14 18.84 -14.14
C TYR A 384 -15.74 19.63 -15.32
N ALA A 385 -15.35 20.89 -15.51
CA ALA A 385 -15.99 21.85 -16.43
C ALA A 385 -15.03 22.40 -17.47
#